data_AF-A0A3Q0FB27-F1
#
_entry.id   AF-A0A3Q0FB27-F1
#
_cell.length_a   1.000
_cell.length_b   1.000
_cell.length_c   1.000
_cell.angle_alpha   90.00
_cell.angle_beta   90.00
_cell.angle_gamma   90.00
#
_symmetry.space_group_name_H-M   'P 1'
#
loop_
_entity.id
_entity.type
_entity.pdbx_description
1 polymer ?
#
loop_
_entity_poly.entity_id
_entity_poly.type
_entity_poly.pdbx_seq_one_letter_code
_entity_poly.pdbx_strand_id
1 'polypeptide(L)'
;MQLQDASVGKMINFIASHVVTASFAGIISEQSREVVDHNIIPHLRTSGSGRLIKIEKFSHYVARQMGLEEGEVPALCRLADEYLIKWKECEESVVEYFSDQKDPTLSGKLIDEFERCILSYFAFHWNHASYVISQVLSAESPEKKELKKFLLAATRSFWSGTASNPVVVEADAFKERDVIFKALSSRGHHDDMLQTAELVHQSSTDAASSLLVTALNEGRDVIMDGTLSWEPFVQQTIAMARNVHKYKYRMGVGYKVSEDSTIVTENYWEQVNEGHQPQTRKPYRIELVGVVCDGYLAVVRGIRRAIMTRRAVRVNSQLQSHQRFANAFPNYCKLVDDGRLYCTNAIGGPPKLIWWKEIDHNMPDLKEIDCLKMMDRVNVEADSIYELYKEPSLIMKPGSVWKDIVLSPSRSNDQKKLRKSIQKIEKSIRKQ
;
A
#
# COMPACT_ATOMS: atom_id res chain seq x y z
N MET A 1 -17.99 58.99 42.57
CA MET A 1 -17.10 58.27 41.63
C MET A 1 -17.59 56.82 41.62
N GLN A 2 -18.71 56.52 40.93
CA GLN A 2 -18.77 55.80 39.63
C GLN A 2 -17.89 54.53 39.62
N LEU A 3 -18.31 53.31 39.30
CA LEU A 3 -19.55 52.58 38.91
C LEU A 3 -19.17 51.09 39.15
N GLN A 4 -19.85 50.31 39.99
CA GLN A 4 -20.91 49.35 39.67
C GLN A 4 -20.75 48.46 38.41
N ASP A 5 -20.85 47.15 38.69
CA ASP A 5 -21.60 46.10 37.99
C ASP A 5 -20.91 44.98 37.18
N ALA A 6 -21.13 43.78 37.73
CA ALA A 6 -21.71 42.58 37.12
C ALA A 6 -21.40 42.22 35.66
N SER A 7 -20.90 41.00 35.48
CA SER A 7 -21.02 40.24 34.23
C SER A 7 -21.66 38.88 34.53
N VAL A 8 -23.00 38.87 34.51
CA VAL A 8 -23.84 37.70 34.22
C VAL A 8 -23.97 37.59 32.71
N GLY A 9 -23.94 36.38 32.14
CA GLY A 9 -24.42 36.17 30.78
C GLY A 9 -24.08 34.82 30.17
N LYS A 10 -24.96 33.83 30.35
CA LYS A 10 -25.08 32.68 29.45
C LYS A 10 -25.44 33.18 28.05
N MET A 11 -24.93 32.54 27.00
CA MET A 11 -25.65 32.47 25.73
C MET A 11 -25.37 31.15 25.00
N ILE A 12 -26.41 30.32 24.97
CA ILE A 12 -26.63 29.27 23.99
C ILE A 12 -27.19 29.97 22.75
N ASN A 13 -26.75 29.60 21.55
CA ASN A 13 -27.60 29.68 20.36
C ASN A 13 -27.34 28.46 19.47
N PHE A 14 -28.40 27.68 19.30
CA PHE A 14 -28.62 26.68 18.25
C PHE A 14 -29.39 27.34 17.08
N ILE A 15 -29.49 26.60 15.96
CA ILE A 15 -30.36 26.82 14.77
C ILE A 15 -29.66 27.68 13.69
N ALA A 16 -29.41 27.21 12.45
CA ALA A 16 -30.46 26.78 11.52
C ALA A 16 -30.14 25.60 10.57
N SER A 17 -31.18 24.79 10.48
CA SER A 17 -31.61 23.82 9.47
C SER A 17 -31.53 24.31 8.01
N HIS A 18 -31.16 23.37 7.13
CA HIS A 18 -31.53 23.19 5.71
C HIS A 18 -31.53 24.40 4.76
N VAL A 19 -30.76 24.29 3.67
CA VAL A 19 -31.29 24.18 2.29
C VAL A 19 -30.10 23.98 1.33
N VAL A 20 -30.23 22.96 0.49
CA VAL A 20 -29.43 22.76 -0.72
C VAL A 20 -29.73 23.92 -1.67
N THR A 21 -28.73 24.74 -1.99
CA THR A 21 -28.72 25.55 -3.20
C THR A 21 -27.33 25.48 -3.82
N ALA A 22 -27.22 24.64 -4.85
CA ALA A 22 -26.13 24.70 -5.79
C ALA A 22 -26.16 26.07 -6.48
N SER A 23 -25.12 26.86 -6.28
CA SER A 23 -24.79 27.99 -7.14
C SER A 23 -23.33 27.86 -7.55
N PHE A 24 -23.15 27.33 -8.76
CA PHE A 24 -21.93 27.47 -9.54
C PHE A 24 -21.74 28.96 -9.84
N ALA A 25 -20.79 29.60 -9.17
CA ALA A 25 -20.23 30.88 -9.60
C ALA A 25 -18.74 30.87 -9.25
N GLY A 26 -17.91 30.82 -10.29
CA GLY A 26 -16.47 30.73 -10.17
C GLY A 26 -15.89 31.91 -9.42
N ILE A 27 -15.22 31.63 -8.32
CA ILE A 27 -14.16 32.48 -7.81
C ILE A 27 -12.87 31.82 -8.25
N ILE A 28 -12.24 32.40 -9.27
CA ILE A 28 -10.85 32.12 -9.63
C ILE A 28 -10.02 32.61 -8.44
N SER A 29 -9.80 31.72 -7.47
CA SER A 29 -8.73 31.91 -6.50
C SER A 29 -7.44 31.77 -7.28
N GLU A 30 -6.63 32.82 -7.23
CA GLU A 30 -5.32 32.96 -7.85
C GLU A 30 -4.44 31.77 -7.41
N GLN A 31 -4.43 30.73 -8.23
CA GLN A 31 -3.61 29.54 -8.04
C GLN A 31 -2.14 29.99 -8.04
N SER A 32 -1.43 29.75 -6.94
CA SER A 32 0.00 29.50 -7.06
C SER A 32 0.14 28.30 -8.01
N ARG A 33 0.36 28.56 -9.30
CA ARG A 33 0.70 27.55 -10.29
C ARG A 33 2.04 26.95 -9.87
N GLU A 34 1.98 25.91 -9.04
CA GLU A 34 3.11 25.02 -8.85
C GLU A 34 3.51 24.50 -10.24
N VAL A 35 4.78 24.65 -10.59
CA VAL A 35 5.31 24.23 -11.89
C VAL A 35 5.26 22.70 -11.94
N VAL A 36 4.19 22.16 -12.51
CA VAL A 36 4.08 20.74 -12.84
C VAL A 36 5.14 20.44 -13.89
N ASP A 37 6.20 19.70 -13.53
CA ASP A 37 7.18 19.22 -14.49
C ASP A 37 6.53 18.14 -15.37
N HIS A 38 5.93 18.56 -16.47
CA HIS A 38 5.28 17.66 -17.42
C HIS A 38 6.24 16.61 -18.01
N ASN A 39 7.56 16.82 -17.95
CA ASN A 39 8.53 15.85 -18.43
C ASN A 39 8.57 14.60 -17.54
N ILE A 40 8.18 14.68 -16.27
CA ILE A 40 8.22 13.51 -15.38
C ILE A 40 7.02 12.58 -15.57
N ILE A 41 5.97 13.02 -16.25
CA ILE A 41 4.74 12.26 -16.45
C ILE A 41 4.96 11.25 -17.60
N PRO A 42 4.61 9.96 -17.42
CA PRO A 42 4.62 9.00 -18.53
C PRO A 42 3.65 9.43 -19.63
N HIS A 43 4.07 9.36 -20.89
CA HIS A 43 3.24 9.82 -21.99
C HIS A 43 2.04 8.89 -22.25
N LEU A 44 0.86 9.48 -22.44
CA LEU A 44 -0.33 8.80 -22.97
C LEU A 44 -0.44 9.07 -24.47
N ARG A 45 -0.61 8.01 -25.26
CA ARG A 45 -0.93 8.11 -26.69
C ARG A 45 -2.28 7.46 -26.94
N THR A 46 -3.24 8.22 -27.42
CA THR A 46 -4.49 7.69 -27.94
C THR A 46 -4.24 7.10 -29.32
N SER A 47 -4.61 5.84 -29.54
CA SER A 47 -4.58 5.24 -30.88
C SER A 47 -5.54 6.01 -31.80
N GLY A 48 -5.26 6.05 -33.11
CA GLY A 48 -6.03 6.84 -34.10
C GLY A 48 -7.52 6.51 -34.21
N SER A 49 -7.98 5.42 -33.59
CA SER A 49 -9.40 5.06 -33.45
C SER A 49 -10.08 5.64 -32.19
N GLY A 50 -9.35 6.35 -31.33
CA GLY A 50 -9.83 6.88 -30.04
C GLY A 50 -10.10 5.84 -28.96
N ARG A 51 -9.96 4.53 -29.27
CA ARG A 51 -10.39 3.42 -28.38
C ARG A 51 -9.29 2.83 -27.50
N LEU A 52 -8.02 2.99 -27.85
CA LEU A 52 -6.92 2.38 -27.10
C LEU A 52 -5.95 3.47 -26.61
N ILE A 53 -5.88 3.67 -25.30
CA ILE A 53 -4.85 4.49 -24.65
C ILE A 53 -3.62 3.61 -24.49
N LYS A 54 -2.52 3.98 -25.15
CA LYS A 54 -1.20 3.37 -24.94
C LYS A 54 -0.40 4.24 -24.00
N ILE A 55 0.12 3.63 -22.94
CA ILE A 55 1.02 4.28 -21.99
C ILE A 55 2.46 4.00 -22.42
N GLU A 56 3.31 5.02 -22.34
CA GLU A 56 4.75 4.89 -22.56
C GLU A 56 5.33 3.69 -21.78
N LYS A 57 6.15 2.86 -22.44
CA LYS A 57 6.80 1.71 -21.78
C LYS A 57 7.78 2.19 -20.71
N PHE A 58 7.93 1.43 -19.63
CA PHE A 58 8.83 1.78 -18.53
C PHE A 58 10.28 1.99 -19.00
N SER A 59 10.84 1.05 -19.77
CA SER A 59 12.18 1.19 -20.35
C SER A 59 12.37 2.40 -21.26
N HIS A 60 11.33 2.79 -22.01
CA HIS A 60 11.37 4.00 -22.85
C HIS A 60 11.30 5.27 -21.99
N TYR A 61 10.46 5.24 -20.96
CA TYR A 61 10.38 6.31 -19.96
C TYR A 61 11.74 6.54 -19.29
N VAL A 62 12.44 5.47 -18.88
CA VAL A 62 13.78 5.55 -18.29
C VAL A 62 14.78 6.20 -19.24
N ALA A 63 14.83 5.75 -20.50
CA ALA A 63 15.69 6.35 -21.52
C ALA A 63 15.40 7.86 -21.67
N ARG A 64 14.12 8.24 -21.78
CA ARG A 64 13.69 9.63 -21.90
C ARG A 64 14.02 10.49 -20.68
N GLN A 65 13.80 9.98 -19.46
CA GLN A 65 14.19 10.67 -18.23
C GLN A 65 15.70 10.94 -18.18
N MET A 66 16.48 10.04 -18.77
CA MET A 66 17.92 10.21 -18.92
C MET A 66 18.32 11.02 -20.15
N GLY A 67 17.39 11.52 -20.96
CA GLY A 67 17.64 12.27 -22.20
C GLY A 67 18.31 11.44 -23.29
N LEU A 68 17.92 10.18 -23.40
CA LEU A 68 18.36 9.20 -24.40
C LEU A 68 17.15 8.76 -25.23
N GLU A 69 17.38 8.41 -26.50
CA GLU A 69 16.36 7.78 -27.34
C GLU A 69 16.39 6.26 -27.15
N GLU A 70 15.23 5.62 -27.01
CA GLU A 70 15.13 4.18 -26.75
C GLU A 70 15.82 3.35 -27.86
N GLY A 71 15.72 3.83 -29.10
CA GLY A 71 16.33 3.21 -30.27
C GLY A 71 17.86 3.31 -30.27
N GLU A 72 18.47 4.10 -29.38
CA GLU A 72 19.91 4.23 -29.17
C GLU A 72 20.45 3.36 -28.02
N VAL A 73 19.58 2.93 -27.09
CA VAL A 73 20.00 2.28 -25.83
C VAL A 73 19.23 0.98 -25.49
N PRO A 74 19.19 -0.01 -26.40
CA PRO A 74 18.40 -1.23 -26.21
C PRO A 74 18.87 -2.10 -25.05
N ALA A 75 20.16 -2.08 -24.68
CA ALA A 75 20.65 -2.84 -23.52
C ALA A 75 20.21 -2.18 -22.21
N LEU A 76 20.28 -0.85 -22.11
CA LEU A 76 19.70 -0.10 -20.99
C LEU A 76 18.19 -0.39 -20.86
N CYS A 77 17.45 -0.38 -21.96
CA CYS A 77 16.02 -0.65 -21.94
C CYS A 77 15.72 -2.06 -21.39
N ARG A 78 16.49 -3.09 -21.80
CA ARG A 78 16.36 -4.44 -21.23
C ARG A 78 16.63 -4.46 -19.73
N LEU A 79 17.71 -3.82 -19.27
CA LEU A 79 18.04 -3.75 -17.84
C LEU A 79 16.95 -3.04 -17.04
N ALA A 80 16.35 -1.98 -17.58
CA ALA A 80 15.26 -1.28 -16.90
C ALA A 80 14.02 -2.18 -16.72
N ASP A 81 13.60 -2.88 -17.77
CA ASP A 81 12.46 -3.80 -17.69
C ASP A 81 12.78 -5.02 -16.80
N GLU A 82 14.01 -5.56 -16.87
CA GLU A 82 14.49 -6.62 -16.00
C GLU A 82 14.49 -6.20 -14.53
N TYR A 83 15.02 -5.01 -14.21
CA TYR A 83 15.06 -4.48 -12.84
C TYR A 83 13.66 -4.29 -12.25
N LEU A 84 12.69 -3.86 -13.08
CA LEU A 84 11.31 -3.70 -12.65
C LEU A 84 10.68 -5.03 -12.22
N ILE A 85 11.06 -6.14 -12.87
CA ILE A 85 10.47 -7.47 -12.67
C ILE A 85 11.27 -8.30 -11.64
N LYS A 86 12.59 -8.29 -11.73
CA LYS A 86 13.56 -9.14 -11.02
C LYS A 86 14.75 -8.32 -10.50
N TRP A 87 14.45 -7.37 -9.60
CA TRP A 87 15.44 -6.38 -9.15
C TRP A 87 16.72 -6.98 -8.55
N LYS A 88 16.62 -8.12 -7.83
CA LYS A 88 17.79 -8.74 -7.19
C LYS A 88 18.74 -9.35 -8.20
N GLU A 89 18.18 -10.09 -9.16
CA GLU A 89 18.93 -10.72 -10.24
C GLU A 89 19.54 -9.64 -11.16
N CYS A 90 18.80 -8.56 -11.40
CA CYS A 90 19.25 -7.48 -12.26
C CYS A 90 20.42 -6.66 -11.69
N GLU A 91 20.64 -6.64 -10.37
CA GLU A 91 21.79 -5.94 -9.78
C GLU A 91 23.12 -6.47 -10.34
N GLU A 92 23.24 -7.79 -10.51
CA GLU A 92 24.41 -8.43 -11.11
C GLU A 92 24.54 -8.05 -12.60
N SER A 93 23.43 -8.09 -13.36
CA SER A 93 23.37 -7.67 -14.76
C SER A 93 23.81 -6.20 -14.95
N VAL A 94 23.46 -5.32 -14.01
CA VAL A 94 23.88 -3.90 -14.03
C VAL A 94 25.38 -3.75 -13.74
N VAL A 95 25.93 -4.55 -12.82
CA VAL A 95 27.38 -4.56 -12.57
C VAL A 95 28.15 -5.04 -13.80
N GLU A 96 27.69 -6.12 -14.44
CA GLU A 96 28.30 -6.65 -15.67
C GLU A 96 28.25 -5.62 -16.81
N TYR A 97 27.14 -4.92 -16.97
CA TYR A 97 26.95 -3.88 -17.99
C TYR A 97 27.99 -2.74 -17.91
N PHE A 98 28.48 -2.42 -16.71
CA PHE A 98 29.51 -1.40 -16.49
C PHE A 98 30.92 -1.97 -16.25
N SER A 99 31.15 -3.27 -16.44
CA SER A 99 32.43 -3.95 -16.13
C SER A 99 33.67 -3.30 -16.80
N ASP A 100 33.53 -2.80 -18.02
CA ASP A 100 34.61 -2.11 -18.76
C ASP A 100 34.80 -0.63 -18.38
N GLN A 101 33.99 -0.09 -17.46
CA GLN A 101 34.08 1.30 -17.03
C GLN A 101 35.01 1.46 -15.82
N LYS A 102 35.77 2.56 -15.82
CA LYS A 102 36.71 2.88 -14.73
C LYS A 102 36.03 3.42 -13.46
N ASP A 103 34.80 3.92 -13.57
CA ASP A 103 34.07 4.52 -12.45
C ASP A 103 33.20 3.44 -11.78
N PRO A 104 33.59 2.93 -10.59
CA PRO A 104 32.86 1.86 -9.91
C PRO A 104 31.51 2.34 -9.34
N THR A 105 31.23 3.65 -9.35
CA THR A 105 29.99 4.21 -8.81
C THR A 105 28.83 4.17 -9.79
N LEU A 106 29.07 3.84 -11.07
CA LEU A 106 28.05 3.88 -12.12
C LEU A 106 26.90 2.89 -11.89
N SER A 107 27.21 1.67 -11.40
CA SER A 107 26.18 0.66 -11.13
C SER A 107 25.20 1.14 -10.08
N GLY A 108 25.68 1.60 -8.92
CA GLY A 108 24.84 2.15 -7.86
C GLY A 108 24.00 3.36 -8.33
N LYS A 109 24.61 4.26 -9.12
CA LYS A 109 23.88 5.40 -9.71
C LYS A 109 22.77 4.97 -10.66
N LEU A 110 22.97 3.92 -11.45
CA LEU A 110 21.94 3.41 -12.36
C LEU A 110 20.80 2.76 -11.58
N ILE A 111 21.11 1.96 -10.56
CA ILE A 111 20.10 1.37 -9.66
C ILE A 111 19.28 2.47 -8.97
N ASP A 112 19.93 3.51 -8.44
CA ASP A 112 19.23 4.65 -7.85
C ASP A 112 18.32 5.36 -8.87
N GLU A 113 18.76 5.48 -10.13
CA GLU A 113 17.96 6.08 -11.20
C GLU A 113 16.78 5.19 -11.61
N PHE A 114 16.93 3.87 -11.62
CA PHE A 114 15.82 2.94 -11.83
C PHE A 114 14.78 3.07 -10.71
N GLU A 115 15.20 3.10 -9.44
CA GLU A 115 14.27 3.31 -8.31
C GLU A 115 13.54 4.66 -8.40
N ARG A 116 14.26 5.75 -8.77
CA ARG A 116 13.63 7.06 -9.04
C ARG A 116 12.61 6.99 -10.17
N CYS A 117 12.95 6.31 -11.27
CA CYS A 117 12.04 6.15 -12.40
C CYS A 117 10.82 5.30 -12.03
N ILE A 118 10.96 4.25 -11.21
CA ILE A 118 9.82 3.45 -10.72
C ILE A 118 8.87 4.32 -9.91
N LEU A 119 9.43 5.09 -8.97
CA LEU A 119 8.70 6.03 -8.12
C LEU A 119 7.90 7.02 -8.96
N SER A 120 8.53 7.67 -9.93
CA SER A 120 7.86 8.68 -10.76
C SER A 120 6.95 8.10 -11.84
N TYR A 121 7.27 6.94 -12.41
CA TYR A 121 6.46 6.30 -13.45
C TYR A 121 5.12 5.81 -12.89
N PHE A 122 5.12 5.18 -11.70
CA PHE A 122 3.89 4.72 -11.05
C PHE A 122 3.16 5.80 -10.24
N ALA A 123 3.59 7.06 -10.31
CA ALA A 123 2.92 8.17 -9.64
C ALA A 123 1.72 8.72 -10.41
N PHE A 124 1.47 8.23 -11.63
CA PHE A 124 0.46 8.76 -12.55
C PHE A 124 -0.38 7.65 -13.18
N HIS A 125 -1.53 8.03 -13.75
CA HIS A 125 -2.41 7.18 -14.54
C HIS A 125 -2.92 5.95 -13.77
N TRP A 126 -3.27 6.12 -12.49
CA TRP A 126 -3.69 5.02 -11.61
C TRP A 126 -4.95 4.29 -12.08
N ASN A 127 -5.86 4.97 -12.79
CA ASN A 127 -7.01 4.37 -13.46
C ASN A 127 -6.61 3.39 -14.58
N HIS A 128 -5.37 3.49 -15.07
CA HIS A 128 -4.79 2.60 -16.07
C HIS A 128 -3.74 1.65 -15.48
N ALA A 129 -3.62 1.54 -14.15
CA ALA A 129 -2.61 0.69 -13.50
C ALA A 129 -2.68 -0.78 -13.96
N SER A 130 -3.87 -1.33 -14.21
CA SER A 130 -4.03 -2.69 -14.76
C SER A 130 -3.36 -2.85 -16.12
N TYR A 131 -3.56 -1.88 -17.02
CA TYR A 131 -2.94 -1.85 -18.34
C TYR A 131 -1.42 -1.68 -18.24
N VAL A 132 -0.94 -0.82 -17.34
CA VAL A 132 0.51 -0.66 -17.10
C VAL A 132 1.13 -1.98 -16.68
N ILE A 133 0.47 -2.69 -15.75
CA ILE A 133 0.94 -4.00 -15.28
C ILE A 133 0.92 -5.01 -16.44
N SER A 134 -0.18 -5.12 -17.20
CA SER A 134 -0.26 -6.08 -18.30
C SER A 134 0.77 -5.81 -19.40
N GLN A 135 1.05 -4.54 -19.69
CA GLN A 135 2.10 -4.13 -20.63
C GLN A 135 3.49 -4.63 -20.20
N VAL A 136 3.84 -4.53 -18.92
CA VAL A 136 5.13 -5.05 -18.39
C VAL A 136 5.14 -6.59 -18.39
N LEU A 137 4.02 -7.20 -18.02
CA LEU A 137 3.90 -8.64 -17.85
C LEU A 137 3.89 -9.44 -19.17
N SER A 138 3.49 -8.80 -20.27
CA SER A 138 3.51 -9.35 -21.63
C SER A 138 4.93 -9.56 -22.19
N ALA A 139 5.96 -9.04 -21.51
CA ALA A 139 7.34 -9.07 -21.97
C ALA A 139 8.15 -10.31 -21.54
N GLU A 140 7.79 -11.02 -20.46
CA GLU A 140 8.30 -12.34 -20.07
C GLU A 140 7.76 -12.78 -18.69
N SER A 141 7.83 -14.08 -18.38
CA SER A 141 7.30 -14.71 -17.16
C SER A 141 8.37 -14.87 -16.05
N PRO A 142 8.25 -14.24 -14.87
CA PRO A 142 9.08 -14.55 -13.72
C PRO A 142 8.44 -15.62 -12.83
N GLU A 143 9.25 -16.54 -12.35
CA GLU A 143 8.91 -17.43 -11.24
C GLU A 143 8.97 -16.68 -9.90
N LYS A 144 7.99 -16.98 -9.03
CA LYS A 144 7.89 -16.47 -7.66
C LYS A 144 8.98 -17.05 -6.76
N LYS A 145 9.77 -16.20 -6.07
CA LYS A 145 10.43 -16.60 -4.80
C LYS A 145 10.47 -15.50 -3.72
N GLU A 146 9.96 -15.88 -2.54
CA GLU A 146 10.47 -15.59 -1.19
C GLU A 146 10.41 -14.14 -0.64
N LEU A 147 9.30 -13.43 -0.78
CA LEU A 147 8.99 -12.27 0.09
C LEU A 147 8.60 -12.71 1.52
N LYS A 148 8.03 -13.92 1.65
CA LYS A 148 7.49 -14.49 2.89
C LYS A 148 8.56 -14.73 3.96
N LYS A 149 9.77 -15.10 3.55
CA LYS A 149 10.90 -15.39 4.45
C LYS A 149 11.45 -14.14 5.15
N PHE A 150 11.41 -12.98 4.48
CA PHE A 150 11.85 -11.70 5.05
C PHE A 150 10.87 -11.15 6.07
N LEU A 151 9.56 -11.23 5.79
CA LEU A 151 8.52 -10.80 6.75
C LEU A 151 8.54 -11.66 8.02
N LEU A 152 8.75 -12.98 7.86
CA LEU A 152 8.86 -13.92 8.97
C LEU A 152 10.17 -13.72 9.77
N ALA A 153 11.28 -13.37 9.10
CA ALA A 153 12.55 -13.06 9.77
C ALA A 153 12.49 -11.73 10.54
N ALA A 154 11.83 -10.71 9.99
CA ALA A 154 11.68 -9.41 10.64
C ALA A 154 10.73 -9.45 11.85
N THR A 155 9.76 -10.37 11.86
CA THR A 155 8.79 -10.53 12.96
C THR A 155 9.18 -11.59 13.99
N ARG A 156 10.22 -12.39 13.75
CA ARG A 156 10.67 -13.46 14.67
C ARG A 156 11.10 -12.97 16.05
N SER A 157 11.74 -11.80 16.15
CA SER A 157 12.11 -11.19 17.44
C SER A 157 10.89 -10.66 18.19
N PHE A 158 9.87 -10.21 17.45
CA PHE A 158 8.61 -9.69 17.99
C PHE A 158 7.78 -10.80 18.65
N TRP A 159 7.68 -11.97 18.03
CA TRP A 159 6.92 -13.13 18.53
C TRP A 159 7.69 -14.01 19.54
N SER A 160 8.73 -13.47 20.18
CA SER A 160 9.57 -14.24 21.11
C SER A 160 8.82 -14.74 22.36
N GLY A 161 7.68 -14.13 22.69
CA GLY A 161 6.77 -14.56 23.77
C GLY A 161 5.64 -15.49 23.34
N THR A 162 5.50 -15.77 22.03
CA THR A 162 4.48 -16.67 21.49
C THR A 162 4.96 -18.12 21.63
N ALA A 163 4.05 -19.07 21.87
CA ALA A 163 4.38 -20.49 21.88
C ALA A 163 5.13 -20.87 20.59
N SER A 164 5.97 -21.91 20.65
CA SER A 164 6.87 -22.31 19.55
C SER A 164 6.19 -22.63 18.20
N ASN A 165 4.85 -22.63 18.14
CA ASN A 165 4.07 -22.93 16.94
C ASN A 165 2.73 -22.16 16.92
N PRO A 166 2.71 -20.85 16.62
CA PRO A 166 1.47 -20.11 16.46
C PRO A 166 0.77 -20.46 15.15
N VAL A 167 -0.56 -20.35 15.12
CA VAL A 167 -1.35 -20.47 13.89
C VAL A 167 -1.33 -19.14 13.15
N VAL A 168 -0.77 -19.13 11.94
CA VAL A 168 -0.77 -17.93 11.07
C VAL A 168 -2.00 -17.95 10.18
N VAL A 169 -2.87 -16.94 10.32
CA VAL A 169 -4.08 -16.75 9.53
C VAL A 169 -3.84 -15.63 8.52
N GLU A 170 -3.78 -15.98 7.24
CA GLU A 170 -3.52 -15.06 6.13
C GLU A 170 -4.46 -15.43 4.97
N ALA A 171 -5.46 -14.59 4.67
CA ALA A 171 -6.42 -14.88 3.60
C ALA A 171 -5.74 -15.03 2.22
N ASP A 172 -4.70 -14.24 1.94
CA ASP A 172 -3.97 -14.32 0.68
C ASP A 172 -3.21 -15.65 0.52
N ALA A 173 -2.79 -16.31 1.61
CA ALA A 173 -2.16 -17.63 1.53
C ALA A 173 -3.12 -18.72 1.03
N PHE A 174 -4.42 -18.57 1.28
CA PHE A 174 -5.45 -19.46 0.74
C PHE A 174 -5.68 -19.21 -0.75
N LYS A 175 -5.71 -17.94 -1.20
CA LYS A 175 -5.82 -17.59 -2.63
C LYS A 175 -4.69 -18.21 -3.44
N GLU A 176 -3.46 -18.14 -2.92
CA GLU A 176 -2.29 -18.68 -3.62
C GLU A 176 -2.27 -20.21 -3.72
N ARG A 177 -3.09 -20.90 -2.92
CA ARG A 177 -3.25 -22.37 -2.96
C ARG A 177 -4.45 -22.81 -3.78
N ASP A 178 -5.40 -21.92 -4.03
CA ASP A 178 -6.61 -22.19 -4.80
C ASP A 178 -6.27 -22.65 -6.24
N VAL A 179 -6.88 -23.77 -6.66
CA VAL A 179 -6.61 -24.41 -7.95
C VAL A 179 -7.11 -23.55 -9.12
N ILE A 180 -8.24 -22.85 -8.95
CA ILE A 180 -8.82 -21.95 -9.95
C ILE A 180 -7.92 -20.74 -10.11
N PHE A 181 -7.48 -20.14 -8.99
CA PHE A 181 -6.55 -19.02 -9.03
C PHE A 181 -5.24 -19.39 -9.75
N LYS A 182 -4.62 -20.53 -9.39
CA LYS A 182 -3.39 -21.00 -10.06
C LYS A 182 -3.61 -21.23 -11.56
N ALA A 183 -4.71 -21.89 -11.92
CA ALA A 183 -5.03 -22.17 -13.32
C ALA A 183 -5.20 -20.88 -14.13
N LEU A 184 -5.95 -19.90 -13.62
CA LEU A 184 -6.19 -18.62 -14.29
C LEU A 184 -4.94 -17.75 -14.36
N SER A 185 -4.18 -17.62 -13.26
CA SER A 185 -2.93 -16.86 -13.24
C SER A 185 -1.86 -17.45 -14.16
N SER A 186 -1.87 -18.77 -14.39
CA SER A 186 -0.90 -19.44 -15.28
C SER A 186 -1.18 -19.26 -16.78
N ARG A 187 -2.40 -18.87 -17.18
CA ARG A 187 -2.83 -18.78 -18.59
C ARG A 187 -2.39 -17.50 -19.31
N GLY A 188 -1.65 -16.60 -18.65
CA GLY A 188 -1.08 -15.42 -19.30
C GLY A 188 -2.07 -14.29 -19.63
N HIS A 189 -3.34 -14.39 -19.23
CA HIS A 189 -4.34 -13.33 -19.39
C HIS A 189 -4.16 -12.25 -18.31
N HIS A 190 -3.15 -11.39 -18.48
CA HIS A 190 -2.80 -10.35 -17.49
C HIS A 190 -3.81 -9.22 -17.38
N ASP A 191 -4.66 -9.03 -18.40
CA ASP A 191 -5.72 -8.02 -18.38
C ASP A 191 -6.83 -8.37 -17.37
N ASP A 192 -7.02 -9.66 -17.05
CA ASP A 192 -8.06 -10.17 -16.15
C ASP A 192 -7.54 -10.44 -14.72
N MET A 193 -6.32 -9.96 -14.40
CA MET A 193 -5.63 -10.26 -13.15
C MET A 193 -6.40 -9.77 -11.90
N LEU A 194 -7.10 -8.63 -12.01
CA LEU A 194 -7.97 -8.11 -10.95
C LEU A 194 -9.18 -9.02 -10.73
N GLN A 195 -9.88 -9.39 -11.81
CA GLN A 195 -11.07 -10.23 -11.77
C GLN A 195 -10.72 -11.63 -11.22
N THR A 196 -9.59 -12.19 -11.63
CA THR A 196 -9.08 -13.48 -11.13
C THR A 196 -8.86 -13.46 -9.61
N ALA A 197 -8.27 -12.39 -9.07
CA ALA A 197 -8.07 -12.26 -7.63
C ALA A 197 -9.37 -12.05 -6.85
N GLU A 198 -10.37 -11.44 -7.49
CA GLU A 198 -11.70 -11.19 -6.92
C GLU A 198 -12.57 -12.45 -6.86
N LEU A 199 -12.49 -13.32 -7.88
CA LEU A 199 -13.26 -14.57 -7.94
C LEU A 199 -13.02 -15.49 -6.73
N VAL A 200 -11.79 -15.54 -6.24
CA VAL A 200 -11.40 -16.39 -5.09
C VAL A 200 -11.34 -15.62 -3.77
N HIS A 201 -11.77 -14.36 -3.75
CA HIS A 201 -11.66 -13.51 -2.57
C HIS A 201 -12.51 -14.03 -1.42
N GLN A 202 -13.79 -14.31 -1.68
CA GLN A 202 -14.72 -14.71 -0.62
C GLN A 202 -14.33 -16.06 -0.01
N SER A 203 -14.07 -17.08 -0.84
CA SER A 203 -13.69 -18.42 -0.36
C SER A 203 -12.42 -18.39 0.49
N SER A 204 -11.45 -17.55 0.12
CA SER A 204 -10.20 -17.40 0.86
C SER A 204 -10.37 -16.67 2.18
N THR A 205 -11.23 -15.64 2.21
CA THR A 205 -11.60 -14.93 3.44
C THR A 205 -12.38 -15.83 4.39
N ASP A 206 -13.28 -16.67 3.87
CA ASP A 206 -14.06 -17.62 4.67
C ASP A 206 -13.15 -18.72 5.25
N ALA A 207 -12.22 -19.26 4.46
CA ALA A 207 -11.24 -20.24 4.92
C ALA A 207 -10.33 -19.67 6.03
N ALA A 208 -9.86 -18.43 5.88
CA ALA A 208 -9.08 -17.75 6.91
C ALA A 208 -9.89 -17.51 8.19
N SER A 209 -11.14 -17.07 8.07
CA SER A 209 -12.05 -16.86 9.21
C SER A 209 -12.38 -18.15 9.95
N SER A 210 -12.56 -19.25 9.21
CA SER A 210 -12.78 -20.59 9.77
C SER A 210 -11.56 -21.09 10.56
N LEU A 211 -10.35 -20.90 10.00
CA LEU A 211 -9.10 -21.23 10.69
C LEU A 211 -8.93 -20.40 11.96
N LEU A 212 -9.24 -19.10 11.90
CA LEU A 212 -9.14 -18.18 13.03
C LEU A 212 -10.02 -18.61 14.21
N VAL A 213 -11.32 -18.81 13.98
CA VAL A 213 -12.24 -19.17 15.07
C VAL A 213 -11.92 -20.55 15.65
N THR A 214 -11.48 -21.48 14.81
CA THR A 214 -11.07 -22.82 15.25
C THR A 214 -9.84 -22.74 16.16
N ALA A 215 -8.78 -22.05 15.73
CA ALA A 215 -7.57 -21.90 16.52
C ALA A 215 -7.82 -21.20 17.86
N LEU A 216 -8.63 -20.14 17.86
CA LEU A 216 -8.97 -19.40 19.07
C LEU A 216 -9.78 -20.25 20.05
N ASN A 217 -10.79 -20.99 19.57
CA ASN A 217 -11.55 -21.94 20.38
C ASN A 217 -10.67 -23.06 20.97
N GLU A 218 -9.60 -23.45 20.29
CA GLU A 218 -8.65 -24.47 20.76
C GLU A 218 -7.65 -23.93 21.80
N GLY A 219 -7.60 -22.62 22.03
CA GLY A 219 -6.63 -22.01 22.95
C GLY A 219 -5.23 -21.86 22.34
N ARG A 220 -5.12 -21.85 21.00
CA ARG A 220 -3.85 -21.71 20.29
C ARG A 220 -3.48 -20.23 20.13
N ASP A 221 -2.20 -19.92 20.26
CA ASP A 221 -1.70 -18.61 19.84
C ASP A 221 -1.93 -18.41 18.34
N VAL A 222 -2.43 -17.22 17.97
CA VAL A 222 -2.76 -16.87 16.59
C VAL A 222 -2.03 -15.59 16.17
N ILE A 223 -1.47 -15.61 14.96
CA ILE A 223 -1.02 -14.42 14.25
C ILE A 223 -2.00 -14.17 13.10
N MET A 224 -2.75 -13.08 13.18
CA MET A 224 -3.70 -12.69 12.13
C MET A 224 -3.07 -11.63 11.23
N ASP A 225 -2.85 -11.96 9.96
CA ASP A 225 -2.38 -11.04 8.93
C ASP A 225 -3.57 -10.47 8.15
N GLY A 226 -3.75 -9.16 8.23
CA GLY A 226 -4.82 -8.45 7.54
C GLY A 226 -4.60 -6.95 7.54
N THR A 227 -5.31 -6.25 6.65
CA THR A 227 -5.27 -4.78 6.56
C THR A 227 -5.89 -4.09 7.77
N LEU A 228 -6.73 -4.81 8.52
CA LEU A 228 -7.52 -4.30 9.64
C LEU A 228 -8.31 -3.03 9.28
N SER A 229 -8.71 -2.90 8.01
CA SER A 229 -9.37 -1.71 7.49
C SER A 229 -10.88 -1.71 7.69
N TRP A 230 -11.46 -2.77 8.28
CA TRP A 230 -12.89 -2.86 8.52
C TRP A 230 -13.15 -2.98 10.02
N GLU A 231 -13.49 -1.84 10.63
CA GLU A 231 -13.56 -1.71 12.09
C GLU A 231 -14.52 -2.69 12.76
N PRO A 232 -15.76 -2.90 12.29
CA PRO A 232 -16.69 -3.82 12.94
C PRO A 232 -16.15 -5.26 13.02
N PHE A 233 -15.48 -5.73 11.95
CA PHE A 233 -14.85 -7.04 11.93
C PHE A 233 -13.76 -7.16 13.01
N VAL A 234 -12.88 -6.16 13.11
CA VAL A 234 -11.79 -6.17 14.11
C VAL A 234 -12.34 -6.12 15.53
N GLN A 235 -13.32 -5.25 15.79
CA GLN A 235 -13.95 -5.13 17.11
C GLN A 235 -14.62 -6.44 17.53
N GLN A 236 -15.43 -7.05 16.65
CA GLN A 236 -16.08 -8.33 16.93
C GLN A 236 -15.05 -9.45 17.12
N THR A 237 -13.94 -9.45 16.36
CA THR A 237 -12.86 -10.44 16.49
C THR A 237 -12.14 -10.33 17.83
N ILE A 238 -11.82 -9.12 18.27
CA ILE A 238 -11.24 -8.87 19.60
C ILE A 238 -12.23 -9.33 20.68
N ALA A 239 -13.51 -8.97 20.57
CA ALA A 239 -14.53 -9.37 21.53
C ALA A 239 -14.67 -10.90 21.63
N MET A 240 -14.64 -11.60 20.49
CA MET A 240 -14.59 -13.06 20.44
C MET A 240 -13.32 -13.57 21.15
N ALA A 241 -12.13 -13.11 20.77
CA ALA A 241 -10.86 -13.55 21.35
C ALA A 241 -10.78 -13.34 22.87
N ARG A 242 -11.40 -12.27 23.40
CA ARG A 242 -11.50 -12.06 24.85
C ARG A 242 -12.45 -13.04 25.53
N ASN A 243 -13.45 -13.57 24.83
CA ASN A 243 -14.51 -14.40 25.40
C ASN A 243 -14.40 -15.90 25.08
N VAL A 244 -13.54 -16.31 24.13
CA VAL A 244 -13.38 -17.74 23.77
C VAL A 244 -12.96 -18.64 24.93
N HIS A 245 -12.39 -18.08 26.01
CA HIS A 245 -12.08 -18.84 27.22
C HIS A 245 -13.34 -19.23 28.04
N LYS A 246 -14.48 -18.57 27.82
CA LYS A 246 -15.77 -18.85 28.47
C LYS A 246 -16.73 -19.59 27.55
N TYR A 247 -16.78 -19.17 26.29
CA TYR A 247 -17.77 -19.63 25.31
C TYR A 247 -17.10 -20.14 24.04
N LYS A 248 -17.74 -21.08 23.35
CA LYS A 248 -17.36 -21.44 21.99
C LYS A 248 -18.00 -20.50 20.98
N TYR A 249 -17.29 -20.22 19.90
CA TYR A 249 -17.79 -19.41 18.79
C TYR A 249 -17.76 -20.19 17.47
N ARG A 250 -18.56 -19.76 16.51
CA ARG A 250 -18.51 -20.18 15.10
C ARG A 250 -18.56 -18.96 14.20
N MET A 251 -18.28 -19.14 12.91
CA MET A 251 -18.48 -18.08 11.92
C MET A 251 -19.96 -17.67 11.89
N GLY A 252 -20.21 -16.37 11.94
CA GLY A 252 -21.50 -15.77 11.66
C GLY A 252 -21.72 -15.59 10.15
N VAL A 253 -22.81 -14.93 9.80
CA VAL A 253 -23.20 -14.68 8.39
C VAL A 253 -22.30 -13.67 7.67
N GLY A 254 -21.41 -12.98 8.39
CA GLY A 254 -20.54 -11.93 7.87
C GLY A 254 -21.29 -10.63 7.64
N TYR A 255 -20.84 -9.86 6.64
CA TYR A 255 -21.52 -8.68 6.13
C TYR A 255 -22.42 -9.07 4.96
N LYS A 256 -23.73 -8.84 5.11
CA LYS A 256 -24.73 -9.06 4.06
C LYS A 256 -25.61 -7.84 3.91
N VAL A 257 -25.81 -7.44 2.67
CA VAL A 257 -26.77 -6.42 2.26
C VAL A 257 -27.96 -7.13 1.63
N SER A 258 -29.18 -6.81 2.07
CA SER A 258 -30.40 -7.35 1.47
C SER A 258 -30.54 -6.94 0.00
N GLU A 259 -31.33 -7.68 -0.78
CA GLU A 259 -31.51 -7.42 -2.23
C GLU A 259 -32.02 -6.01 -2.54
N ASP A 260 -32.78 -5.41 -1.63
CA ASP A 260 -33.30 -4.04 -1.71
C ASP A 260 -32.34 -2.98 -1.12
N SER A 261 -31.14 -3.38 -0.68
CA SER A 261 -30.12 -2.52 -0.08
C SER A 261 -30.54 -1.75 1.18
N THR A 262 -31.63 -2.15 1.85
CA THR A 262 -32.17 -1.44 3.03
C THR A 262 -31.68 -2.03 4.35
N ILE A 263 -31.44 -3.34 4.42
CA ILE A 263 -31.04 -4.04 5.64
C ILE A 263 -29.61 -4.53 5.49
N VAL A 264 -28.75 -4.07 6.39
CA VAL A 264 -27.38 -4.55 6.54
C VAL A 264 -27.32 -5.46 7.75
N THR A 265 -27.06 -6.74 7.53
CA THR A 265 -26.71 -7.68 8.60
C THR A 265 -25.20 -7.77 8.68
N GLU A 266 -24.63 -7.46 9.84
CA GLU A 266 -23.19 -7.54 10.07
C GLU A 266 -22.88 -8.31 11.35
N ASN A 267 -22.60 -9.61 11.19
CA ASN A 267 -22.25 -10.48 12.30
C ASN A 267 -21.21 -11.51 11.87
N TYR A 268 -19.97 -11.34 12.31
CA TYR A 268 -18.85 -12.20 11.91
C TYR A 268 -18.68 -13.42 12.82
N TRP A 269 -19.11 -13.35 14.08
CA TRP A 269 -18.88 -14.40 15.07
C TRP A 269 -20.12 -14.66 15.90
N GLU A 270 -20.57 -15.91 15.92
CA GLU A 270 -21.74 -16.34 16.70
C GLU A 270 -21.30 -17.20 17.87
N GLN A 271 -21.81 -16.88 19.06
CA GLN A 271 -21.65 -17.74 20.22
C GLN A 271 -22.46 -19.04 20.04
N VAL A 272 -21.86 -20.17 20.37
CA VAL A 272 -22.50 -21.49 20.33
C VAL A 272 -22.96 -21.86 21.74
N ASN A 273 -24.22 -22.24 21.90
CA ASN A 273 -24.86 -22.57 23.19
C ASN A 273 -24.46 -23.94 23.78
N GLU A 274 -23.33 -24.50 23.36
CA GLU A 274 -22.82 -25.76 23.89
C GLU A 274 -21.87 -25.48 25.05
N GLY A 275 -22.35 -25.70 26.28
CA GLY A 275 -21.60 -25.94 27.53
C GLY A 275 -20.34 -25.10 27.80
N HIS A 276 -20.34 -24.37 28.92
CA HIS A 276 -19.18 -23.61 29.42
C HIS A 276 -17.85 -24.32 29.19
N GLN A 277 -16.88 -23.63 28.59
CA GLN A 277 -15.52 -24.15 28.44
C GLN A 277 -14.89 -24.42 29.83
N PRO A 278 -13.91 -25.34 29.95
CA PRO A 278 -13.24 -25.61 31.21
C PRO A 278 -12.74 -24.32 31.87
N GLN A 279 -13.08 -24.09 33.14
CA GLN A 279 -12.79 -22.87 33.93
C GLN A 279 -11.28 -22.54 34.08
N THR A 280 -10.39 -23.31 33.47
CA THR A 280 -8.93 -23.18 33.60
C THR A 280 -8.28 -22.30 32.53
N ARG A 281 -8.99 -21.97 31.44
CA ARG A 281 -8.43 -21.14 30.35
C ARG A 281 -8.44 -19.65 30.70
N LYS A 282 -7.30 -19.00 30.47
CA LYS A 282 -7.16 -17.54 30.65
C LYS A 282 -7.63 -16.79 29.40
N PRO A 283 -8.08 -15.53 29.53
CA PRO A 283 -8.32 -14.66 28.38
C PRO A 283 -7.05 -14.47 27.55
N TYR A 284 -7.20 -14.29 26.24
CA TYR A 284 -6.08 -13.95 25.37
C TYR A 284 -5.53 -12.56 25.70
N ARG A 285 -4.20 -12.43 25.65
CA ARG A 285 -3.53 -11.16 25.43
C ARG A 285 -3.57 -10.82 23.95
N ILE A 286 -3.87 -9.58 23.61
CA ILE A 286 -4.02 -9.11 22.23
C ILE A 286 -2.97 -8.04 21.98
N GLU A 287 -2.08 -8.32 21.04
CA GLU A 287 -1.01 -7.42 20.60
C GLU A 287 -1.25 -6.98 19.16
N LEU A 288 -1.18 -5.67 18.92
CA LEU A 288 -1.39 -5.07 17.60
C LEU A 288 -0.08 -4.52 17.04
N VAL A 289 0.27 -4.92 15.82
CA VAL A 289 1.35 -4.31 15.05
C VAL A 289 0.78 -3.71 13.79
N GLY A 290 0.77 -2.39 13.71
CA GLY A 290 0.43 -1.66 12.50
C GLY A 290 1.69 -1.26 11.73
N VAL A 291 1.64 -1.40 10.40
CA VAL A 291 2.67 -0.91 9.49
C VAL A 291 2.02 0.04 8.51
N VAL A 292 2.48 1.29 8.48
CA VAL A 292 1.93 2.36 7.65
C VAL A 292 2.98 2.95 6.72
N CYS A 293 2.52 3.56 5.63
CA CYS A 293 3.30 4.41 4.77
C CYS A 293 2.43 5.49 4.14
N ASP A 294 3.08 6.46 3.53
CA ASP A 294 2.48 7.42 2.61
C ASP A 294 1.65 6.71 1.51
N GLY A 295 0.50 7.28 1.17
CA GLY A 295 -0.43 6.67 0.21
C GLY A 295 0.19 6.50 -1.18
N TYR A 296 1.01 7.44 -1.63
CA TYR A 296 1.70 7.34 -2.91
C TYR A 296 2.72 6.19 -2.89
N LEU A 297 3.51 6.06 -1.80
CA LEU A 297 4.41 4.91 -1.65
C LEU A 297 3.65 3.58 -1.64
N ALA A 298 2.49 3.53 -1.00
CA ALA A 298 1.66 2.35 -0.98
C ALA A 298 1.23 1.95 -2.41
N VAL A 299 0.78 2.90 -3.22
CA VAL A 299 0.36 2.65 -4.62
C VAL A 299 1.53 2.16 -5.46
N VAL A 300 2.67 2.85 -5.44
CA VAL A 300 3.88 2.43 -6.19
C VAL A 300 4.29 1.00 -5.81
N ARG A 301 4.34 0.69 -4.52
CA ARG A 301 4.68 -0.66 -4.02
C ARG A 301 3.62 -1.68 -4.41
N GLY A 302 2.34 -1.31 -4.39
CA GLY A 302 1.21 -2.15 -4.79
C GLY A 302 1.31 -2.56 -6.26
N ILE A 303 1.58 -1.61 -7.15
CA ILE A 303 1.78 -1.84 -8.58
C ILE A 303 3.03 -2.69 -8.84
N ARG A 304 4.17 -2.34 -8.24
CA ARG A 304 5.41 -3.12 -8.38
C ARG A 304 5.23 -4.56 -7.86
N ARG A 305 4.58 -4.74 -6.71
CA ARG A 305 4.24 -6.07 -6.18
C ARG A 305 3.32 -6.83 -7.15
N ALA A 306 2.36 -6.17 -7.80
CA ALA A 306 1.47 -6.82 -8.75
C ALA A 306 2.23 -7.36 -9.97
N ILE A 307 3.23 -6.63 -10.46
CA ILE A 307 4.17 -7.08 -11.50
C ILE A 307 4.94 -8.32 -11.02
N MET A 308 5.54 -8.24 -9.83
CA MET A 308 6.39 -9.32 -9.29
C MET A 308 5.61 -10.59 -8.93
N THR A 309 4.39 -10.45 -8.40
CA THR A 309 3.60 -11.56 -7.83
C THR A 309 2.45 -12.01 -8.72
N ARG A 310 2.20 -11.32 -9.84
CA ARG A 310 1.05 -11.53 -10.74
C ARG A 310 -0.29 -11.42 -9.98
N ARG A 311 -0.38 -10.50 -9.02
CA ARG A 311 -1.59 -10.24 -8.22
C ARG A 311 -1.79 -8.75 -7.98
N ALA A 312 -2.81 -8.19 -8.63
CA ALA A 312 -3.18 -6.78 -8.49
C ALA A 312 -4.22 -6.56 -7.39
N VAL A 313 -4.26 -5.32 -6.92
CA VAL A 313 -5.34 -4.75 -6.11
C VAL A 313 -5.67 -3.41 -6.77
N ARG A 314 -6.96 -3.05 -6.82
CA ARG A 314 -7.34 -1.73 -7.35
C ARG A 314 -6.77 -0.62 -6.47
N VAL A 315 -6.24 0.43 -7.10
CA VAL A 315 -5.62 1.56 -6.39
C VAL A 315 -6.59 2.23 -5.44
N ASN A 316 -7.82 2.49 -5.88
CA ASN A 316 -8.86 3.08 -5.03
C ASN A 316 -9.17 2.22 -3.79
N SER A 317 -9.28 0.89 -3.94
CA SER A 317 -9.48 -0.02 -2.81
C SER A 317 -8.31 0.00 -1.82
N GLN A 318 -7.08 0.14 -2.33
CA GLN A 318 -5.88 0.26 -1.49
C GLN A 318 -5.86 1.58 -0.70
N LEU A 319 -6.18 2.70 -1.34
CA LEU A 319 -6.27 4.02 -0.70
C LEU A 319 -7.42 4.07 0.31
N GLN A 320 -8.57 3.48 -0.03
CA GLN A 320 -9.70 3.37 0.88
C GLN A 320 -9.35 2.51 2.12
N SER A 321 -8.60 1.42 1.93
CA SER A 321 -8.09 0.62 3.05
C SER A 321 -7.15 1.43 3.96
N HIS A 322 -6.29 2.29 3.40
CA HIS A 322 -5.42 3.19 4.18
C HIS A 322 -6.24 4.15 5.05
N GLN A 323 -7.22 4.82 4.44
CA GLN A 323 -8.09 5.76 5.14
C GLN A 323 -8.88 5.09 6.26
N ARG A 324 -9.51 3.94 5.98
CA ARG A 324 -10.30 3.23 6.99
C ARG A 324 -9.44 2.72 8.14
N PHE A 325 -8.24 2.18 7.87
CA PHE A 325 -7.31 1.77 8.93
C PHE A 325 -6.90 2.97 9.80
N ALA A 326 -6.51 4.09 9.17
CA ALA A 326 -6.11 5.29 9.89
C ALA A 326 -7.21 5.81 10.83
N ASN A 327 -8.47 5.76 10.38
CA ASN A 327 -9.62 6.19 11.17
C ASN A 327 -9.99 5.22 12.30
N ALA A 328 -9.81 3.91 12.10
CA ALA A 328 -10.14 2.90 13.10
C ALA A 328 -9.02 2.68 14.13
N PHE A 329 -7.76 2.97 13.77
CA PHE A 329 -6.58 2.71 14.61
C PHE A 329 -6.71 3.28 16.04
N PRO A 330 -7.18 4.53 16.25
CA PRO A 330 -7.40 5.05 17.61
C PRO A 330 -8.35 4.24 18.48
N ASN A 331 -9.35 3.60 17.89
CA ASN A 331 -10.26 2.73 18.62
C ASN A 331 -9.62 1.37 18.89
N TYR A 332 -8.85 0.82 17.94
CA TYR A 332 -8.09 -0.41 18.16
C TYR A 332 -7.15 -0.28 19.36
N CYS A 333 -6.45 0.85 19.50
CA CYS A 333 -5.53 1.11 20.62
C CYS A 333 -6.20 1.02 22.01
N LYS A 334 -7.52 1.23 22.09
CA LYS A 334 -8.30 1.11 23.34
C LYS A 334 -8.65 -0.34 23.67
N LEU A 335 -8.69 -1.22 22.67
CA LEU A 335 -9.19 -2.59 22.76
C LEU A 335 -8.08 -3.64 22.96
N VAL A 336 -6.87 -3.32 22.50
CA VAL A 336 -5.70 -4.20 22.57
C VAL A 336 -4.88 -3.93 23.84
N ASP A 337 -4.15 -4.94 24.30
CA ASP A 337 -3.28 -4.81 25.47
C ASP A 337 -2.03 -3.99 25.12
N ASP A 338 -1.37 -4.37 24.03
CA ASP A 338 -0.16 -3.74 23.52
C ASP A 338 -0.33 -3.37 22.05
N GLY A 339 0.30 -2.27 21.65
CA GLY A 339 0.21 -1.76 20.29
C GLY A 339 1.53 -1.15 19.85
N ARG A 340 1.92 -1.38 18.60
CA ARG A 340 3.06 -0.70 17.97
C ARG A 340 2.68 -0.27 16.56
N LEU A 341 3.13 0.92 16.17
CA LEU A 341 2.94 1.45 14.82
C LEU A 341 4.30 1.78 14.21
N TYR A 342 4.57 1.20 13.05
CA TYR A 342 5.79 1.41 12.30
C TYR A 342 5.51 2.16 11.00
N CYS A 343 6.35 3.13 10.66
CA CYS A 343 6.33 3.85 9.40
C CYS A 343 7.44 3.36 8.47
N THR A 344 7.11 3.12 7.21
CA THR A 344 8.05 2.62 6.19
C THR A 344 8.31 3.63 5.06
N ASN A 345 8.22 4.93 5.34
CA ASN A 345 8.45 5.97 4.33
C ASN A 345 9.93 6.10 3.92
N ALA A 346 10.87 5.66 4.76
CA ALA A 346 12.27 5.64 4.40
C ALA A 346 12.53 4.58 3.33
N ILE A 347 13.00 5.00 2.15
CA ILE A 347 13.34 4.09 1.04
C ILE A 347 14.62 3.33 1.39
N GLY A 348 14.58 2.01 1.27
CA GLY A 348 15.73 1.13 1.57
C GLY A 348 16.12 1.05 3.06
N GLY A 349 15.46 1.81 3.93
CA GLY A 349 15.71 1.84 5.38
C GLY A 349 14.80 0.88 6.17
N PRO A 350 15.15 0.55 7.42
CA PRO A 350 14.30 -0.26 8.28
C PRO A 350 13.01 0.50 8.65
N PRO A 351 11.91 -0.21 8.97
CA PRO A 351 10.70 0.41 9.50
C PRO A 351 10.99 1.22 10.77
N LYS A 352 10.51 2.47 10.83
CA LYS A 352 10.67 3.37 11.98
C LYS A 352 9.49 3.21 12.95
N LEU A 353 9.75 2.90 14.21
CA LEU A 353 8.71 2.94 15.25
C LEU A 353 8.27 4.40 15.46
N ILE A 354 6.97 4.67 15.30
CA ILE A 354 6.39 6.01 15.41
C ILE A 354 5.35 6.13 16.53
N TRP A 355 4.85 5.01 17.04
CA TRP A 355 3.97 4.98 18.21
C TRP A 355 4.00 3.60 18.87
N TRP A 356 3.84 3.56 20.19
CA TRP A 356 3.70 2.33 20.95
C TRP A 356 2.82 2.53 22.19
N LYS A 357 2.19 1.45 22.64
CA LYS A 357 1.45 1.33 23.89
C LYS A 357 1.86 0.00 24.53
N GLU A 358 2.13 0.06 25.82
CA GLU A 358 2.34 -1.11 26.67
C GLU A 358 1.37 -1.01 27.86
N ILE A 359 0.99 -2.17 28.43
CA ILE A 359 -0.03 -2.27 29.49
C ILE A 359 0.20 -1.30 30.66
N ASP A 360 1.46 -1.07 31.03
CA ASP A 360 1.86 -0.27 32.20
C ASP A 360 2.20 1.19 31.85
N HIS A 361 1.92 1.62 30.62
CA HIS A 361 2.30 2.95 30.14
C HIS A 361 1.09 3.74 29.62
N ASN A 362 1.07 5.04 29.93
CA ASN A 362 0.04 5.94 29.41
C ASN A 362 0.05 5.97 27.89
N MET A 363 -1.13 5.91 27.27
CA MET A 363 -1.29 5.95 25.83
C MET A 363 -0.75 7.29 25.27
N PRO A 364 0.28 7.28 24.40
CA PRO A 364 0.75 8.49 23.76
C PRO A 364 -0.34 9.11 22.86
N ASP A 365 -0.41 10.44 22.75
CA ASP A 365 -1.44 11.11 21.97
C ASP A 365 -1.32 10.77 20.47
N LEU A 366 -2.36 10.13 19.94
CA LEU A 366 -2.46 9.76 18.54
C LEU A 366 -2.64 10.98 17.62
N LYS A 367 -3.06 12.13 18.17
CA LYS A 367 -3.19 13.39 17.42
C LYS A 367 -1.85 13.97 16.96
N GLU A 368 -0.72 13.38 17.34
CA GLU A 368 0.60 13.83 16.90
C GLU A 368 1.21 12.97 15.78
N ILE A 369 0.52 11.90 15.33
CA ILE A 369 1.05 11.02 14.29
C ILE A 369 0.72 11.56 12.90
N ASP A 370 1.66 12.32 12.33
CA ASP A 370 1.50 12.94 11.00
C ASP A 370 1.18 11.94 9.89
N CYS A 371 1.77 10.74 9.92
CA CYS A 371 1.51 9.71 8.90
C CYS A 371 0.02 9.28 8.89
N LEU A 372 -0.61 9.12 10.06
CA LEU A 372 -2.04 8.75 10.13
C LEU A 372 -2.95 9.89 9.65
N LYS A 373 -2.61 11.14 10.00
CA LYS A 373 -3.34 12.32 9.49
C LYS A 373 -3.28 12.44 7.98
N MET A 374 -2.12 12.13 7.38
CA MET A 374 -1.97 12.13 5.93
C MET A 374 -2.82 11.04 5.28
N MET A 375 -2.82 9.83 5.86
CA MET A 375 -3.61 8.70 5.36
C MET A 375 -5.12 8.93 5.44
N ASP A 376 -5.62 9.64 6.46
CA ASP A 376 -7.04 9.99 6.55
C ASP A 376 -7.49 10.96 5.43
N ARG A 377 -6.57 11.79 4.93
CA ARG A 377 -6.85 12.85 3.96
C ARG A 377 -6.64 12.45 2.50
N VAL A 378 -6.31 11.18 2.23
CA VAL A 378 -6.09 10.71 0.86
C VAL A 378 -7.38 10.83 0.04
N ASN A 379 -7.24 11.33 -1.18
CA ASN A 379 -8.28 11.27 -2.19
C ASN A 379 -8.29 9.85 -2.79
N VAL A 380 -9.31 9.06 -2.46
CA VAL A 380 -9.44 7.67 -2.93
C VAL A 380 -9.71 7.54 -4.43
N GLU A 381 -10.18 8.62 -5.07
CA GLU A 381 -10.46 8.71 -6.50
C GLU A 381 -9.32 9.39 -7.29
N ALA A 382 -8.18 9.62 -6.65
CA ALA A 382 -7.02 10.20 -7.33
C ALA A 382 -6.54 9.32 -8.49
N ASP A 383 -6.18 9.94 -9.60
CA ASP A 383 -5.52 9.27 -10.73
C ASP A 383 -3.99 9.47 -10.71
N SER A 384 -3.50 10.38 -9.88
CA SER A 384 -2.08 10.67 -9.74
C SER A 384 -1.71 11.18 -8.36
N ILE A 385 -0.40 11.24 -8.09
CA ILE A 385 0.16 11.82 -6.88
C ILE A 385 -0.28 13.28 -6.66
N TYR A 386 -0.49 14.06 -7.74
CA TYR A 386 -0.92 15.45 -7.65
C TYR A 386 -2.36 15.61 -7.14
N GLU A 387 -3.18 14.57 -7.30
CA GLU A 387 -4.57 14.55 -6.84
C GLU A 387 -4.73 13.85 -5.48
N LEU A 388 -3.67 13.20 -4.98
CA LEU A 388 -3.72 12.31 -3.82
C LEU A 388 -4.06 13.05 -2.52
N TYR A 389 -3.59 14.29 -2.36
CA TYR A 389 -3.78 15.07 -1.14
C TYR A 389 -4.42 16.42 -1.45
N LYS A 390 -5.37 16.85 -0.61
CA LYS A 390 -5.91 18.21 -0.66
C LYS A 390 -4.86 19.22 -0.16
N GLU A 391 -4.74 20.36 -0.82
CA GLU A 391 -3.79 21.45 -0.52
C GLU A 391 -3.76 21.83 0.99
N PRO A 392 -2.59 22.18 1.57
CA PRO A 392 -1.28 22.37 0.91
C PRO A 392 -0.58 21.07 0.49
N SER A 393 0.11 21.07 -0.67
CA SER A 393 0.76 19.90 -1.30
C SER A 393 1.77 19.17 -0.38
N LEU A 394 1.28 18.17 0.36
CA LEU A 394 2.07 17.39 1.34
C LEU A 394 3.28 16.69 0.70
N ILE A 395 3.20 16.41 -0.61
CA ILE A 395 4.24 15.77 -1.42
C ILE A 395 5.40 16.69 -1.78
N MET A 396 5.26 18.01 -1.62
CA MET A 396 6.34 18.96 -1.91
C MET A 396 7.12 19.36 -0.66
N LYS A 397 6.70 18.90 0.52
CA LYS A 397 7.37 19.18 1.79
C LYS A 397 8.74 18.50 1.86
N PRO A 398 9.77 19.15 2.41
CA PRO A 398 11.02 18.49 2.76
C PRO A 398 10.76 17.26 3.65
N GLY A 399 11.49 16.17 3.42
CA GLY A 399 11.27 14.89 4.08
C GLY A 399 10.30 13.95 3.34
N SER A 400 9.58 14.44 2.33
CA SER A 400 8.76 13.59 1.47
C SER A 400 9.61 12.92 0.39
N VAL A 401 9.25 11.68 0.04
CA VAL A 401 9.95 10.94 -1.03
C VAL A 401 9.86 11.68 -2.36
N TRP A 402 8.72 12.27 -2.67
CA TRP A 402 8.53 12.97 -3.93
C TRP A 402 9.50 14.16 -4.05
N LYS A 403 9.60 15.00 -3.01
CA LYS A 403 10.52 16.13 -3.01
C LYS A 403 12.00 15.71 -2.97
N ASP A 404 12.35 14.80 -2.06
CA ASP A 404 13.74 14.56 -1.71
C ASP A 404 14.44 13.55 -2.63
N ILE A 405 13.67 12.63 -3.22
CA ILE A 405 14.20 11.53 -4.04
C ILE A 405 13.86 11.75 -5.52
N VAL A 406 12.57 11.96 -5.83
CA VAL A 406 12.12 12.07 -7.22
C VAL A 406 12.53 13.41 -7.86
N LEU A 407 12.27 14.51 -7.15
CA LEU A 407 12.61 15.87 -7.58
C LEU A 407 13.98 16.34 -7.08
N SER A 408 14.84 15.41 -6.68
CA SER A 408 16.14 15.71 -6.09
C SER A 408 17.04 16.52 -7.05
N PRO A 409 17.57 17.69 -6.65
CA PRO A 409 18.40 18.51 -7.54
C PRO A 409 19.69 17.81 -8.00
N SER A 410 20.23 16.89 -7.19
CA SER A 410 21.45 16.14 -7.50
C SER A 410 21.27 15.15 -8.65
N ARG A 411 20.03 14.73 -8.96
CA ARG A 411 19.68 13.78 -10.03
C ARG A 411 20.28 14.19 -11.38
N SER A 412 20.25 15.49 -11.69
CA SER A 412 20.75 16.01 -12.96
C SER A 412 22.25 15.76 -13.20
N ASN A 413 23.07 15.77 -12.14
CA ASN A 413 24.50 15.52 -12.25
C ASN A 413 24.80 14.03 -12.48
N ASP A 414 24.05 13.16 -11.82
CA ASP A 414 24.20 11.70 -11.97
C ASP A 414 23.71 11.22 -13.33
N GLN A 415 22.57 11.72 -13.81
CA GLN A 415 22.08 11.45 -15.16
C GLN A 415 23.09 11.86 -16.23
N LYS A 416 23.78 13.01 -16.10
CA LYS A 416 24.83 13.44 -17.04
C LYS A 416 26.00 12.45 -17.09
N LYS A 417 26.42 11.90 -15.94
CA LYS A 417 27.51 10.90 -15.87
C LYS A 417 27.09 9.57 -16.48
N LEU A 418 25.90 9.09 -16.11
CA LEU A 418 25.33 7.86 -16.64
C LEU A 418 25.14 7.94 -18.16
N ARG A 419 24.52 9.02 -18.67
CA ARG A 419 24.26 9.24 -20.10
C ARG A 419 25.52 9.07 -20.94
N LYS A 420 26.62 9.73 -20.56
CA LYS A 420 27.90 9.66 -21.29
C LYS A 420 28.44 8.22 -21.35
N SER A 421 28.38 7.50 -20.24
CA SER A 421 28.92 6.13 -20.14
C SER A 421 28.06 5.14 -20.91
N ILE A 422 26.73 5.22 -20.75
CA ILE A 422 25.75 4.38 -21.46
C ILE A 422 25.88 4.56 -22.98
N GLN A 423 25.91 5.80 -23.48
CA GLN A 423 26.06 6.04 -24.92
C GLN A 423 27.34 5.43 -25.50
N LYS A 424 28.43 5.39 -24.72
CA LYS A 424 29.68 4.77 -25.14
C LYS A 424 29.54 3.24 -25.20
N ILE A 425 28.94 2.62 -24.18
CA ILE A 425 28.70 1.18 -24.10
C ILE A 425 27.81 0.72 -25.25
N GLU A 426 26.66 1.36 -25.43
CA GLU A 426 25.67 1.01 -26.46
C GLU A 426 26.23 1.15 -27.88
N LYS A 427 27.05 2.19 -28.13
CA LYS A 427 27.78 2.33 -29.40
C LYS A 427 28.82 1.24 -29.62
N SER A 428 29.42 0.70 -28.56
CA SER A 428 30.37 -0.41 -28.64
C SER A 428 29.65 -1.72 -28.97
N ILE A 429 28.53 -1.99 -28.28
CA ILE A 429 27.71 -3.19 -28.49
C ILE A 429 27.19 -3.25 -29.94
N ARG A 430 26.75 -2.12 -30.51
CA ARG A 430 26.24 -2.06 -31.91
C ARG A 430 27.29 -2.30 -33.00
N LYS A 431 28.58 -2.14 -32.67
CA LYS A 431 29.69 -2.30 -33.61
C LYS A 431 30.22 -3.73 -33.67
N GLN A 432 29.88 -4.53 -32.66
CA GLN A 432 30.10 -5.97 -32.63
C GLN A 432 28.92 -6.66 -33.33
#